data_AF-A0A948NVA1-F1
#
_entry.id   AF-A0A948NVA1-F1
#
_cell.length_a   1.000
_cell.length_b   1.000
_cell.length_c   1.000
_cell.angle_alpha   90.00
_cell.angle_beta   90.00
_cell.angle_gamma   90.00
#
_symmetry.space_group_name_H-M   'P 1'
#
loop_
_entity.id
_entity.type
_entity.pdbx_description
1 polymer ?
#
loop_
_entity_poly.entity_id
_entity_poly.type
_entity_poly.pdbx_seq_one_letter_code
_entity_poly.pdbx_strand_id
1 'polypeptide(L)'
;MGIIFSNAFVDVLDASITARSQAAGYVKANVMDRNDMKRRFRADDVTANDYLLKFNFGAAQALVGVFLNDVTFNKVKIQGHASDAWGAPTYPGTDLTVSQNAITGRYQIYIPLTAFSYQYLRIFIPSGTTAVGDYTTKWEIGTVCFLSSVTTLSKDMAYGYGQTGRHFYNTAINERISTGEEIRWEGNIVFGNRSTDYESELWTVNRMDMSLPFVYYENNGNTANAYLCVRDDSIETTRLAPNVLAGNTIKIKEAYMIEGK
;
A
#
# COMPACT_ATOMS: atom_id res chain seq x y z
N MET A 1 10.56 12.91 -9.34
CA MET A 1 10.80 11.71 -8.49
C MET A 1 9.83 10.67 -9.01
N GLY A 2 10.33 9.51 -9.42
CA GLY A 2 9.59 8.59 -10.29
C GLY A 2 8.53 7.75 -9.58
N ILE A 3 7.45 7.42 -10.27
CA ILE A 3 6.39 6.52 -9.80
C ILE A 3 7.00 5.18 -9.38
N ILE A 4 6.50 4.64 -8.28
CA ILE A 4 6.85 3.32 -7.78
C ILE A 4 5.72 2.32 -8.04
N PHE A 5 6.10 1.15 -8.57
CA PHE A 5 5.27 -0.05 -8.66
C PHE A 5 5.94 -1.17 -7.88
N SER A 6 5.17 -1.94 -7.10
CA SER A 6 5.69 -3.16 -6.50
C SER A 6 4.61 -4.19 -6.23
N ASN A 7 4.83 -5.40 -6.74
CA ASN A 7 4.14 -6.61 -6.32
C ASN A 7 5.09 -7.57 -5.56
N ALA A 8 6.29 -7.10 -5.20
CA ALA A 8 7.31 -7.89 -4.52
C ALA A 8 7.02 -7.94 -3.02
N PHE A 9 5.88 -8.52 -2.68
CA PHE A 9 5.38 -8.57 -1.33
C PHE A 9 6.10 -9.64 -0.50
N VAL A 10 6.40 -9.29 0.75
CA VAL A 10 6.84 -10.25 1.75
C VAL A 10 5.64 -10.66 2.59
N ASP A 11 5.33 -11.95 2.57
CA ASP A 11 4.26 -12.53 3.37
C ASP A 11 4.73 -12.84 4.79
N VAL A 12 3.80 -12.70 5.74
CA VAL A 12 3.99 -13.03 7.15
C VAL A 12 2.82 -13.90 7.57
N LEU A 13 3.12 -15.09 8.10
CA LEU A 13 2.11 -16.00 8.60
C LEU A 13 1.43 -15.42 9.85
N ASP A 14 0.15 -15.72 10.07
CA ASP A 14 -0.60 -15.25 11.25
C ASP A 14 0.12 -15.54 12.58
N ALA A 15 0.68 -16.75 12.72
CA ALA A 15 1.46 -17.15 13.89
C ALA A 15 2.71 -16.28 14.14
N SER A 16 3.17 -15.57 13.12
CA SER A 16 4.32 -14.65 13.18
C SER A 16 3.93 -13.19 13.34
N ILE A 17 2.64 -12.90 13.52
CA ILE A 17 2.11 -11.57 13.84
C ILE A 17 1.74 -11.54 15.31
N THR A 18 2.19 -10.51 16.02
CA THR A 18 1.81 -10.26 17.42
C THR A 18 1.19 -8.88 17.53
N ALA A 19 -0.07 -8.83 17.93
CA ALA A 19 -0.74 -7.58 18.29
C ALA A 19 -0.53 -7.28 19.77
N ARG A 20 -0.42 -5.99 20.12
CA ARG A 20 -0.38 -5.58 21.54
C ARG A 20 -1.68 -5.93 22.25
N SER A 21 -2.80 -5.59 21.63
CA SER A 21 -4.16 -5.86 22.05
C SER A 21 -5.00 -6.12 20.78
N GLN A 22 -6.16 -6.76 20.91
CA GLN A 22 -6.95 -7.16 19.75
C GLN A 22 -8.43 -7.23 20.08
N ALA A 23 -9.21 -6.40 19.41
CA ALA A 23 -10.66 -6.40 19.53
C ALA A 23 -11.26 -7.67 18.91
N ALA A 24 -12.32 -8.19 19.54
CA ALA A 24 -13.05 -9.35 19.04
C ALA A 24 -13.56 -9.13 17.60
N GLY A 25 -13.31 -10.10 16.72
CA GLY A 25 -13.68 -10.04 15.29
C GLY A 25 -12.70 -9.32 14.37
N TYR A 26 -11.72 -8.58 14.91
CA TYR A 26 -10.75 -7.80 14.14
C TYR A 26 -9.33 -8.34 14.32
N VAL A 27 -9.12 -9.55 13.82
CA VAL A 27 -7.90 -10.33 14.10
C VAL A 27 -6.66 -9.74 13.41
N LYS A 28 -5.49 -9.89 14.03
CA LYS A 28 -4.20 -9.40 13.51
C LYS A 28 -3.87 -9.88 12.10
N ALA A 29 -4.29 -11.10 11.73
CA ALA A 29 -4.06 -11.67 10.40
C ALA A 29 -4.74 -10.87 9.28
N ASN A 30 -5.81 -10.13 9.61
CA ASN A 30 -6.59 -9.36 8.65
C ASN A 30 -5.72 -8.34 7.88
N VAL A 31 -4.67 -7.78 8.50
CA VAL A 31 -3.78 -6.81 7.83
C VAL A 31 -3.01 -7.38 6.64
N MET A 32 -2.91 -8.70 6.54
CA MET A 32 -2.24 -9.37 5.43
C MET A 32 -3.20 -9.70 4.28
N ASP A 33 -4.50 -9.42 4.44
CA ASP A 33 -5.47 -9.54 3.35
C ASP A 33 -5.33 -8.33 2.42
N ARG A 34 -4.80 -8.59 1.22
CA ARG A 34 -4.57 -7.61 0.16
C ARG A 34 -5.73 -7.54 -0.84
N ASN A 35 -6.71 -8.42 -0.68
CA ASN A 35 -7.86 -8.54 -1.56
C ASN A 35 -9.10 -7.90 -0.95
N ASP A 36 -9.14 -7.75 0.38
CA ASP A 36 -10.19 -7.05 1.09
C ASP A 36 -9.62 -5.98 2.04
N MET A 37 -9.65 -4.72 1.59
CA MET A 37 -9.19 -3.58 2.38
C MET A 37 -10.08 -3.28 3.60
N LYS A 38 -11.29 -3.84 3.68
CA LYS A 38 -12.22 -3.67 4.81
C LYS A 38 -12.08 -4.76 5.86
N ARG A 39 -11.35 -5.82 5.56
CA ARG A 39 -10.94 -6.79 6.56
C ARG A 39 -9.81 -6.18 7.39
N ARG A 40 -10.16 -5.44 8.45
CA ARG A 40 -9.21 -4.68 9.28
C ARG A 40 -8.74 -5.44 10.51
N PHE A 41 -7.56 -5.11 10.98
CA PHE A 41 -7.18 -5.30 12.38
C PHE A 41 -7.62 -4.10 13.22
N ARG A 42 -7.96 -4.35 14.48
CA ARG A 42 -8.32 -3.32 15.46
C ARG A 42 -7.75 -3.68 16.84
N ALA A 43 -7.02 -2.76 17.45
CA ALA A 43 -6.56 -2.86 18.83
C ALA A 43 -7.71 -2.60 19.81
N ASP A 44 -7.56 -2.92 21.09
CA ASP A 44 -8.60 -2.61 22.09
C ASP A 44 -8.60 -1.18 22.59
N ASP A 45 -7.64 -0.38 22.13
CA ASP A 45 -7.32 0.91 22.71
C ASP A 45 -6.70 1.86 21.67
N VAL A 46 -6.43 3.09 22.09
CA VAL A 46 -5.71 4.14 21.35
C VAL A 46 -4.38 4.50 22.03
N THR A 47 -3.71 3.53 22.66
CA THR A 47 -2.47 3.77 23.40
C THR A 47 -1.36 4.15 22.43
N ALA A 48 -0.77 5.33 22.64
CA ALA A 48 0.37 5.88 21.92
C ALA A 48 1.68 5.64 22.68
N ASN A 49 2.81 5.97 22.04
CA ASN A 49 4.17 5.68 22.51
C ASN A 49 4.42 4.17 22.76
N ASP A 50 3.85 3.33 21.92
CA ASP A 50 3.96 1.88 22.04
C ASP A 50 3.70 1.20 20.69
N TYR A 51 4.04 -0.08 20.57
CA TYR A 51 3.80 -0.83 19.35
C TYR A 51 2.32 -1.19 19.18
N LEU A 52 1.89 -1.25 17.93
CA LEU A 52 0.56 -1.72 17.56
C LEU A 52 0.61 -3.19 17.12
N LEU A 53 1.51 -3.48 16.18
CA LEU A 53 1.76 -4.82 15.63
C LEU A 53 3.25 -5.09 15.53
N LYS A 54 3.65 -6.33 15.83
CA LYS A 54 4.98 -6.89 15.57
C LYS A 54 4.88 -8.01 14.54
N PHE A 55 5.86 -8.09 13.66
CA PHE A 55 5.98 -9.05 12.58
C PHE A 55 7.33 -9.75 12.72
N ASN A 56 7.31 -11.09 12.67
CA ASN A 56 8.50 -11.93 12.61
C ASN A 56 8.60 -12.53 11.21
N PHE A 57 9.65 -12.22 10.47
CA PHE A 57 9.85 -12.76 9.13
C PHE A 57 10.54 -14.13 9.10
N GLY A 58 10.83 -14.72 10.27
CA GLY A 58 11.53 -16.01 10.43
C GLY A 58 13.05 -15.95 10.19
N ALA A 59 13.50 -15.00 9.37
CA ALA A 59 14.90 -14.64 9.16
C ALA A 59 15.01 -13.15 8.80
N ALA A 60 16.22 -12.60 8.76
CA ALA A 60 16.43 -11.22 8.34
C ALA A 60 15.89 -10.97 6.93
N GLN A 61 15.00 -9.99 6.78
CA GLN A 61 14.44 -9.58 5.48
C GLN A 61 14.92 -8.21 5.09
N ALA A 62 15.43 -8.11 3.87
CA ALA A 62 15.72 -6.83 3.24
C ALA A 62 14.42 -6.22 2.70
N LEU A 63 13.98 -5.10 3.30
CA LEU A 63 12.79 -4.38 2.88
C LEU A 63 13.18 -3.01 2.33
N VAL A 64 12.52 -2.61 1.24
CA VAL A 64 12.69 -1.29 0.61
C VAL A 64 11.53 -0.34 0.92
N GLY A 65 10.41 -0.87 1.42
CA GLY A 65 9.25 -0.05 1.77
C GLY A 65 8.18 -0.79 2.55
N VAL A 66 7.33 0.00 3.21
CA VAL A 66 6.09 -0.45 3.86
C VAL A 66 4.95 0.43 3.38
N PHE A 67 3.86 -0.16 2.95
CA PHE A 67 2.61 0.54 2.70
C PHE A 67 1.60 0.20 3.79
N LEU A 68 0.99 1.23 4.37
CA LEU A 68 -0.11 1.11 5.33
C LEU A 68 -1.35 1.75 4.73
N ASN A 69 -2.44 1.00 4.68
CA ASN A 69 -3.71 1.43 4.12
C ASN A 69 -4.80 1.49 5.19
N ASP A 70 -5.68 2.49 5.05
CA ASP A 70 -6.91 2.62 5.82
C ASP A 70 -6.67 2.57 7.34
N VAL A 71 -5.82 3.46 7.83
CA VAL A 71 -5.43 3.53 9.26
C VAL A 71 -6.20 4.61 10.01
N THR A 72 -6.23 4.53 11.35
CA THR A 72 -6.95 5.51 12.20
C THR A 72 -6.03 6.38 13.07
N PHE A 73 -4.75 6.47 12.72
CA PHE A 73 -3.73 7.29 13.41
C PHE A 73 -3.01 8.23 12.44
N ASN A 74 -2.66 9.44 12.89
CA ASN A 74 -1.98 10.44 12.05
C ASN A 74 -0.46 10.36 12.06
N LYS A 75 0.13 9.49 12.87
CA LYS A 75 1.58 9.31 12.97
C LYS A 75 1.93 7.85 13.16
N VAL A 76 3.04 7.46 12.57
CA VAL A 76 3.56 6.09 12.66
C VAL A 76 5.07 6.10 12.56
N LYS A 77 5.70 5.04 13.05
CA LYS A 77 7.12 4.79 12.93
C LYS A 77 7.35 3.30 12.68
N ILE A 78 8.24 2.99 11.75
CA ILE A 78 8.67 1.61 11.48
C ILE A 78 9.95 1.33 12.25
N GLN A 79 9.93 0.32 13.10
CA GLN A 79 11.08 -0.11 13.89
C GLN A 79 11.50 -1.53 13.50
N GLY A 80 12.80 -1.79 13.54
CA GLY A 80 13.38 -3.09 13.21
C GLY A 80 14.35 -3.59 14.28
N HIS A 81 14.43 -4.92 14.43
CA HIS A 81 15.34 -5.57 15.36
C HIS A 81 15.73 -6.97 14.89
N ALA A 82 16.90 -7.46 15.32
CA ALA A 82 17.38 -8.80 14.98
C ALA A 82 16.73 -9.93 15.82
N SER A 83 16.21 -9.61 17.01
CA SER A 83 15.54 -10.55 17.94
C SER A 83 14.23 -10.00 18.50
N ASP A 84 13.35 -10.84 19.06
CA ASP A 84 12.10 -10.37 19.73
C ASP A 84 12.32 -9.83 21.16
N ALA A 85 13.57 -9.72 21.61
CA ALA A 85 13.93 -9.02 22.84
C ALA A 85 14.01 -7.51 22.58
N TRP A 86 12.88 -6.81 22.73
CA TRP A 86 12.77 -5.39 22.41
C TRP A 86 13.29 -4.50 23.54
N GLY A 87 14.56 -4.10 23.44
CA GLY A 87 15.11 -2.90 24.08
C GLY A 87 14.99 -1.69 23.15
N ALA A 88 16.08 -0.92 23.03
CA ALA A 88 16.20 0.06 21.96
C ALA A 88 16.19 -0.65 20.59
N PRO A 89 15.35 -0.24 19.63
CA PRO A 89 15.32 -0.85 18.30
C PRO A 89 16.63 -0.62 17.55
N THR A 90 17.12 -1.61 16.81
CA THR A 90 18.33 -1.49 15.98
C THR A 90 18.09 -0.56 14.80
N TYR A 91 16.89 -0.64 14.22
CA TYR A 91 16.37 0.34 13.29
C TYR A 91 15.30 1.17 14.02
N PRO A 92 15.62 2.38 14.51
CA PRO A 92 14.67 3.16 15.29
C PRO A 92 13.55 3.79 14.46
N GLY A 93 13.77 4.00 13.15
CA GLY A 93 12.87 4.76 12.30
C GLY A 93 12.69 6.21 12.75
N THR A 94 11.90 6.96 11.99
CA THR A 94 11.50 8.34 12.32
C THR A 94 9.99 8.42 12.47
N ASP A 95 9.50 9.45 13.16
CA ASP A 95 8.07 9.74 13.18
C ASP A 95 7.66 10.21 11.79
N LEU A 96 6.64 9.58 11.23
CA LEU A 96 6.12 9.88 9.90
C LEU A 96 4.67 10.29 10.02
N THR A 97 4.30 11.36 9.32
CA THR A 97 2.91 11.82 9.24
C THR A 97 2.14 10.94 8.28
N VAL A 98 1.00 10.42 8.73
CA VAL A 98 -0.01 9.79 7.89
C VAL A 98 -1.02 10.86 7.50
N SER A 99 -1.29 10.96 6.20
CA SER A 99 -2.20 11.97 5.65
C SER A 99 -3.41 11.31 4.99
N GLN A 100 -4.51 12.05 4.92
CA GLN A 100 -5.71 11.62 4.23
C GLN A 100 -5.50 11.72 2.72
N ASN A 101 -5.89 10.67 2.00
CA ASN A 101 -6.00 10.71 0.56
C ASN A 101 -7.23 11.55 0.17
N ALA A 102 -7.03 12.60 -0.62
CA ALA A 102 -8.10 13.53 -0.98
C ALA A 102 -9.20 12.90 -1.86
N ILE A 103 -8.91 11.78 -2.55
CA ILE A 103 -9.87 11.12 -3.45
C ILE A 103 -10.71 10.11 -2.66
N THR A 104 -10.07 9.25 -1.87
CA THR A 104 -10.74 8.14 -1.20
C THR A 104 -11.18 8.45 0.23
N GLY A 105 -10.66 9.53 0.82
CA GLY A 105 -10.90 9.91 2.22
C GLY A 105 -10.17 9.03 3.24
N ARG A 106 -9.42 8.02 2.81
CA ARG A 106 -8.69 7.11 3.71
C ARG A 106 -7.34 7.69 4.12
N TYR A 107 -6.93 7.43 5.37
CA TYR A 107 -5.59 7.73 5.84
C TYR A 107 -4.66 6.58 5.46
N GLN A 108 -3.59 6.90 4.74
CA GLN A 108 -2.67 5.91 4.19
C GLN A 108 -1.28 6.51 4.03
N ILE A 109 -0.27 5.65 3.98
CA ILE A 109 1.13 6.07 3.86
C ILE A 109 1.98 5.03 3.17
N TYR A 110 2.78 5.46 2.19
CA TYR A 110 3.97 4.75 1.74
C TYR A 110 5.21 5.21 2.52
N ILE A 111 5.94 4.27 3.10
CA ILE A 111 7.12 4.50 3.93
C ILE A 111 8.33 3.88 3.23
N PRO A 112 9.20 4.66 2.57
CA PRO A 112 10.44 4.13 2.04
C PRO A 112 11.36 3.70 3.20
N LEU A 113 12.01 2.56 3.04
CA LEU A 113 12.98 2.05 4.00
C LEU A 113 14.39 2.09 3.39
N THR A 114 15.35 2.61 4.15
CA THR A 114 16.76 2.66 3.73
C THR A 114 17.56 1.69 4.59
N ALA A 115 18.24 0.75 3.94
CA ALA A 115 19.07 -0.26 4.61
C ALA A 115 18.35 -1.07 5.71
N PHE A 116 17.05 -1.31 5.56
CA PHE A 116 16.31 -2.18 6.48
C PHE A 116 16.62 -3.65 6.16
N SER A 117 17.27 -4.35 7.08
CA SER A 117 17.56 -5.79 6.98
C SER A 117 17.43 -6.45 8.35
N TYR A 118 16.21 -6.82 8.73
CA TYR A 118 15.90 -7.30 10.08
C TYR A 118 14.86 -8.42 10.07
N GLN A 119 14.92 -9.31 11.06
CA GLN A 119 13.95 -10.40 11.20
C GLN A 119 12.64 -9.90 11.82
N TYR A 120 12.73 -8.91 12.70
CA TYR A 120 11.57 -8.38 13.39
C TYR A 120 11.30 -6.95 12.95
N LEU A 121 10.05 -6.65 12.62
CA LEU A 121 9.54 -5.32 12.36
C LEU A 121 8.39 -5.04 13.31
N ARG A 122 8.28 -3.82 13.83
CA ARG A 122 7.07 -3.37 14.50
C ARG A 122 6.56 -2.05 13.96
N ILE A 123 5.24 -1.98 13.81
CA ILE A 123 4.51 -0.74 13.57
C ILE A 123 4.33 -0.08 14.92
N PHE A 124 5.02 1.03 15.13
CA PHE A 124 5.05 1.77 16.38
C PHE A 124 4.21 3.04 16.25
N ILE A 125 3.39 3.32 17.26
CA ILE A 125 2.57 4.54 17.35
C ILE A 125 3.33 5.54 18.23
N PRO A 126 3.92 6.62 17.68
CA PRO A 126 4.71 7.56 18.45
C PRO A 126 3.90 8.32 19.51
N SER A 127 4.59 8.94 20.46
CA SER A 127 3.96 9.91 21.38
C SER A 127 3.35 11.09 20.61
N GLY A 128 2.21 11.60 21.08
CA GLY A 128 1.53 12.73 20.43
C GLY A 128 0.86 12.38 19.09
N THR A 129 0.65 11.09 18.83
CA THR A 129 -0.26 10.61 17.77
C THR A 129 -1.70 10.86 18.19
N THR A 130 -2.54 11.28 17.24
CA THR A 130 -3.98 11.47 17.45
C THR A 130 -4.78 10.58 16.51
N ALA A 131 -5.99 10.26 16.95
CA ALA A 131 -6.93 9.51 16.14
C ALA A 131 -7.48 10.33 14.98
N VAL A 132 -7.66 9.68 13.84
CA VAL A 132 -8.14 10.29 12.58
C VAL A 132 -9.06 9.34 11.81
N GLY A 133 -9.73 9.89 10.81
CA GLY A 133 -10.78 9.18 10.05
C GLY A 133 -12.09 9.11 10.81
N ASP A 134 -13.01 8.28 10.32
CA ASP A 134 -14.37 8.19 10.87
C ASP A 134 -14.47 7.36 12.15
N TYR A 135 -13.42 6.61 12.47
CA TYR A 135 -13.36 5.73 13.63
C TYR A 135 -12.15 6.05 14.51
N THR A 136 -12.39 6.76 15.61
CA THR A 136 -11.31 7.36 16.42
C THR A 136 -11.13 6.75 17.81
N THR A 137 -11.91 5.72 18.14
CA THR A 137 -11.92 5.11 19.48
C THR A 137 -10.91 3.98 19.67
N LYS A 138 -10.38 3.42 18.58
CA LYS A 138 -9.37 2.36 18.59
C LYS A 138 -8.41 2.52 17.41
N TRP A 139 -7.18 2.03 17.56
CA TRP A 139 -6.24 1.92 16.44
C TRP A 139 -6.62 0.81 15.48
N GLU A 140 -6.69 1.14 14.21
CA GLU A 140 -6.98 0.22 13.13
C GLU A 140 -5.94 0.32 12.02
N ILE A 141 -5.76 -0.81 11.32
CA ILE A 141 -5.07 -0.90 10.05
C ILE A 141 -5.90 -1.80 9.15
N GLY A 142 -6.25 -1.33 7.95
CA GLY A 142 -6.86 -2.16 6.92
C GLY A 142 -5.87 -3.18 6.37
N THR A 143 -4.82 -2.69 5.71
CA THR A 143 -3.83 -3.57 5.06
C THR A 143 -2.41 -3.07 5.28
N VAL A 144 -1.48 -4.01 5.39
CA VAL A 144 -0.03 -3.78 5.42
C VAL A 144 0.62 -4.50 4.23
N CYS A 145 1.48 -3.81 3.49
CA CYS A 145 2.32 -4.43 2.47
C CYS A 145 3.79 -4.16 2.76
N PHE A 146 4.57 -5.23 2.95
CA PHE A 146 6.03 -5.19 3.05
C PHE A 146 6.63 -5.42 1.67
N LEU A 147 7.51 -4.53 1.22
CA LEU A 147 8.07 -4.57 -0.13
C LEU A 147 9.54 -4.96 -0.07
N SER A 148 9.93 -6.05 -0.73
CA SER A 148 11.34 -6.46 -0.85
C SER A 148 12.06 -5.76 -2.02
N SER A 149 11.33 -5.31 -3.02
CA SER A 149 11.85 -4.50 -4.12
C SER A 149 10.78 -3.57 -4.70
N VAL A 150 11.20 -2.54 -5.42
CA VAL A 150 10.32 -1.59 -6.11
C VAL A 150 10.85 -1.32 -7.51
N THR A 151 9.94 -1.16 -8.47
CA THR A 151 10.25 -0.63 -9.80
C THR A 151 9.95 0.86 -9.79
N THR A 152 10.97 1.70 -9.91
CA THR A 152 10.79 3.15 -10.04
C THR A 152 10.86 3.51 -11.51
N LEU A 153 9.84 4.17 -12.04
CA LEU A 153 9.87 4.67 -13.41
C LEU A 153 10.77 5.90 -13.51
N SER A 154 11.76 5.88 -14.41
CA SER A 154 12.77 6.94 -14.51
C SER A 154 12.25 8.28 -15.03
N LYS A 155 10.99 8.38 -15.44
CA LYS A 155 10.37 9.59 -16.00
C LYS A 155 9.03 9.89 -15.32
N ASP A 156 8.88 11.12 -14.81
CA ASP A 156 7.69 11.63 -14.12
C ASP A 156 6.46 11.72 -15.05
N MET A 157 5.25 11.69 -14.48
CA MET A 157 3.94 11.72 -15.17
C MET A 157 3.59 13.04 -15.88
N ALA A 158 4.57 13.87 -16.25
CA ALA A 158 4.31 15.13 -16.96
C ALA A 158 3.59 14.95 -18.33
N TYR A 159 3.34 13.71 -18.76
CA TYR A 159 2.53 13.35 -19.93
C TYR A 159 1.04 13.13 -19.66
N GLY A 160 0.57 13.46 -18.44
CA GLY A 160 -0.83 13.39 -18.05
C GLY A 160 -1.21 12.01 -17.52
N TYR A 161 -1.81 11.98 -16.35
CA TYR A 161 -2.43 10.80 -15.78
C TYR A 161 -3.83 11.18 -15.33
N GLY A 162 -4.81 10.32 -15.60
CA GLY A 162 -6.17 10.53 -15.16
C GLY A 162 -6.38 9.86 -13.81
N GLN A 163 -7.08 10.52 -12.90
CA GLN A 163 -7.54 9.90 -11.66
C GLN A 163 -9.01 10.20 -11.44
N THR A 164 -9.70 9.25 -10.84
CA THR A 164 -11.07 9.45 -10.42
C THR A 164 -11.36 8.66 -9.15
N GLY A 165 -12.25 9.21 -8.33
CA GLY A 165 -12.91 8.50 -7.24
C GLY A 165 -14.24 7.97 -7.74
N ARG A 166 -14.46 6.67 -7.65
CA ARG A 166 -15.70 6.03 -8.11
C ARG A 166 -16.41 5.31 -6.99
N HIS A 167 -17.70 5.58 -6.85
CA HIS A 167 -18.59 4.75 -6.04
C HIS A 167 -18.86 3.44 -6.76
N PHE A 168 -18.70 2.33 -6.04
CA PHE A 168 -19.03 1.02 -6.57
C PHE A 168 -20.51 0.69 -6.26
N TYR A 169 -21.26 0.33 -7.30
CA TYR A 169 -22.62 -0.15 -7.17
C TYR A 169 -22.65 -1.61 -7.64
N ASN A 170 -23.27 -2.49 -6.87
CA ASN A 170 -23.61 -3.81 -7.39
C ASN A 170 -24.87 -3.64 -8.24
N THR A 171 -24.75 -3.93 -9.53
CA THR A 171 -25.88 -3.93 -10.45
C THR A 171 -26.50 -5.31 -10.45
N ALA A 172 -27.46 -5.54 -9.55
CA ALA A 172 -28.43 -6.61 -9.73
C ALA A 172 -29.49 -6.18 -10.76
N ILE A 173 -30.17 -7.16 -11.35
CA ILE A 173 -30.91 -7.12 -12.63
C ILE A 173 -31.80 -5.89 -12.89
N ASN A 174 -32.28 -5.14 -11.88
CA ASN A 174 -33.01 -3.89 -12.10
C ASN A 174 -32.83 -2.80 -11.01
N GLU A 175 -31.85 -2.92 -10.10
CA GLU A 175 -31.67 -1.95 -9.01
C GLU A 175 -30.19 -1.63 -8.79
N ARG A 176 -29.85 -0.34 -8.69
CA ARG A 176 -28.52 0.09 -8.21
C ARG A 176 -28.49 -0.09 -6.71
N ILE A 177 -27.94 -1.21 -6.25
CA ILE A 177 -27.72 -1.45 -4.83
C ILE A 177 -26.32 -0.89 -4.50
N SER A 178 -26.28 0.20 -3.73
CA SER A 178 -25.03 0.65 -3.12
C SER A 178 -24.58 -0.45 -2.16
N THR A 179 -23.47 -1.12 -2.46
CA THR A 179 -22.87 -2.14 -1.58
C THR A 179 -21.95 -1.52 -0.53
N GLY A 180 -21.96 -0.19 -0.42
CA GLY A 180 -21.16 0.58 0.51
C GLY A 180 -20.90 1.98 -0.06
N GLU A 181 -20.83 2.98 0.81
CA GLU A 181 -20.53 4.38 0.47
C GLU A 181 -19.07 4.60 0.03
N GLU A 182 -18.34 3.53 -0.28
CA GLU A 182 -16.90 3.61 -0.46
C GLU A 182 -16.51 4.14 -1.84
N ILE A 183 -15.73 5.23 -1.81
CA ILE A 183 -15.05 5.76 -2.97
C ILE A 183 -13.78 4.93 -3.19
N ARG A 184 -13.64 4.39 -4.38
CA ARG A 184 -12.44 3.68 -4.84
C ARG A 184 -11.66 4.55 -5.81
N TRP A 185 -10.35 4.47 -5.71
CA TRP A 185 -9.47 5.15 -6.65
C TRP A 185 -9.33 4.32 -7.94
N GLU A 186 -9.47 5.00 -9.07
CA GLU A 186 -9.09 4.50 -10.39
C GLU A 186 -8.07 5.46 -11.02
N GLY A 187 -7.06 4.91 -11.68
CA GLY A 187 -6.02 5.65 -12.37
C GLY A 187 -5.86 5.20 -13.82
N ASN A 188 -5.64 6.17 -14.71
CA ASN A 188 -5.22 5.94 -16.09
C ASN A 188 -3.79 6.46 -16.23
N ILE A 189 -2.83 5.56 -16.28
CA ILE A 189 -1.40 5.90 -16.38
C ILE A 189 -1.02 5.93 -17.86
N VAL A 190 -0.60 7.10 -18.34
CA VAL A 190 -0.16 7.29 -19.73
C VAL A 190 1.36 7.20 -19.77
N PHE A 191 1.90 6.18 -20.46
CA PHE A 191 3.35 6.04 -20.61
C PHE A 191 3.93 6.99 -21.66
N GLY A 192 3.15 7.33 -22.69
CA GLY A 192 3.53 8.28 -23.75
C GLY A 192 4.83 7.89 -24.46
N ASN A 193 5.53 8.90 -25.01
CA ASN A 193 6.80 8.70 -25.71
C ASN A 193 7.98 8.62 -24.71
N ARG A 194 8.76 7.54 -24.79
CA ARG A 194 9.91 7.24 -23.93
C ARG A 194 11.13 6.81 -24.75
N SER A 195 12.32 6.94 -24.15
CA SER A 195 13.53 6.33 -24.70
C SER A 195 13.43 4.80 -24.59
N THR A 196 14.03 4.10 -25.56
CA THR A 196 14.24 2.64 -25.52
C THR A 196 15.09 2.19 -24.35
N ASP A 197 15.87 3.08 -23.74
CA ASP A 197 16.65 2.78 -22.53
C ASP A 197 15.76 2.46 -21.33
N TYR A 198 14.50 2.91 -21.34
CA TYR A 198 13.52 2.68 -20.26
C TYR A 198 12.51 1.57 -20.59
N GLU A 199 12.71 0.84 -21.68
CA GLU A 199 11.80 -0.22 -22.13
C GLU A 199 11.68 -1.36 -21.09
N SER A 200 12.78 -1.67 -20.40
CA SER A 200 12.82 -2.71 -19.37
C SER A 200 11.90 -2.42 -18.17
N GLU A 201 11.65 -1.15 -17.85
CA GLU A 201 10.72 -0.73 -16.80
C GLU A 201 9.28 -1.11 -17.15
N LEU A 202 8.87 -0.86 -18.41
CA LEU A 202 7.52 -1.17 -18.91
C LEU A 202 7.28 -2.68 -18.89
N TRP A 203 8.26 -3.45 -19.35
CA TRP A 203 8.14 -4.91 -19.32
C TRP A 203 8.16 -5.46 -17.89
N THR A 204 8.79 -4.77 -16.94
CA THR A 204 8.72 -5.16 -15.52
C THR A 204 7.32 -4.98 -14.96
N VAL A 205 6.67 -3.84 -15.24
CA VAL A 205 5.25 -3.64 -14.87
C VAL A 205 4.35 -4.63 -15.61
N ASN A 206 4.62 -4.92 -16.89
CA ASN A 206 3.79 -5.83 -17.67
C ASN A 206 3.83 -7.28 -17.17
N ARG A 207 4.96 -7.71 -16.59
CA ARG A 207 5.13 -9.04 -15.99
C ARG A 207 4.42 -9.19 -14.64
N MET A 208 3.92 -8.10 -14.06
CA MET A 208 3.08 -8.19 -12.87
C MET A 208 1.75 -8.84 -13.25
N ASP A 209 1.37 -9.88 -12.51
CA ASP A 209 0.11 -10.59 -12.68
C ASP A 209 -1.07 -9.62 -12.50
N MET A 210 -1.92 -9.52 -13.52
CA MET A 210 -3.07 -8.62 -13.53
C MET A 210 -4.14 -9.02 -12.50
N SER A 211 -4.15 -10.29 -12.06
CA SER A 211 -5.07 -10.80 -11.05
C SER A 211 -4.61 -10.55 -9.62
N LEU A 212 -3.35 -10.17 -9.41
CA LEU A 212 -2.78 -9.97 -8.09
C LEU A 212 -2.63 -8.48 -7.77
N PRO A 213 -2.84 -8.09 -6.49
CA PRO A 213 -2.60 -6.72 -6.06
C PRO A 213 -1.13 -6.30 -6.20
N PHE A 214 -0.90 -5.02 -6.43
CA PHE A 214 0.41 -4.37 -6.37
C PHE A 214 0.27 -2.98 -5.74
N VAL A 215 1.34 -2.46 -5.15
CA VAL A 215 1.41 -1.08 -4.64
C VAL A 215 1.79 -0.13 -5.77
N TYR A 216 0.98 0.90 -5.97
CA TYR A 216 1.26 2.06 -6.83
C TYR A 216 1.51 3.28 -5.94
N TYR A 217 2.59 4.02 -6.16
CA TYR A 217 2.90 5.23 -5.41
C TYR A 217 3.44 6.33 -6.33
N GLU A 218 2.84 7.52 -6.32
CA GLU A 218 3.21 8.63 -7.20
C GLU A 218 4.58 9.24 -6.90
N ASN A 219 5.13 9.00 -5.71
CA ASN A 219 6.47 9.45 -5.29
C ASN A 219 6.77 10.94 -5.58
N ASN A 220 5.76 11.80 -5.46
CA ASN A 220 5.85 13.25 -5.70
C ASN A 220 5.96 14.06 -4.40
N GLY A 221 6.42 13.43 -3.32
CA GLY A 221 6.52 14.03 -1.98
C GLY A 221 5.27 13.88 -1.12
N ASN A 222 4.12 13.49 -1.68
CA ASN A 222 2.92 13.17 -0.90
C ASN A 222 2.79 11.64 -0.69
N THR A 223 3.16 11.16 0.49
CA THR A 223 3.13 9.73 0.85
C THR A 223 1.72 9.13 0.93
N ALA A 224 0.66 9.94 0.93
CA ALA A 224 -0.73 9.47 0.87
C ALA A 224 -1.20 9.14 -0.55
N ASN A 225 -0.47 9.52 -1.59
CA ASN A 225 -0.79 9.15 -2.99
C ASN A 225 -0.22 7.76 -3.33
N ALA A 226 -0.52 6.79 -2.46
CA ALA A 226 -0.13 5.41 -2.54
C ALA A 226 -1.36 4.51 -2.43
N TYR A 227 -1.45 3.49 -3.26
CA TYR A 227 -2.66 2.70 -3.45
C TYR A 227 -2.31 1.23 -3.63
N LEU A 228 -3.17 0.34 -3.13
CA LEU A 228 -3.12 -1.08 -3.43
C LEU A 228 -4.06 -1.34 -4.60
N CYS A 229 -3.51 -1.69 -5.75
CA CYS A 229 -4.22 -1.73 -7.02
C CYS A 229 -4.12 -3.09 -7.71
N VAL A 230 -5.04 -3.31 -8.63
CA VAL A 230 -4.94 -4.30 -9.71
C VAL A 230 -4.94 -3.58 -11.06
N ARG A 231 -4.46 -4.27 -12.10
CA ARG A 231 -4.35 -3.73 -13.45
C ARG A 231 -5.42 -4.34 -14.33
N ASP A 232 -6.13 -3.48 -15.06
CA ASP A 232 -7.19 -3.90 -15.99
C ASP A 232 -6.67 -4.12 -17.42
N ASP A 233 -5.60 -3.43 -17.81
CA ASP A 233 -5.08 -3.46 -19.19
C ASP A 233 -3.66 -4.04 -19.29
N SER A 234 -3.38 -4.71 -20.42
CA SER A 234 -2.01 -5.09 -20.78
C SER A 234 -1.17 -3.87 -21.17
N ILE A 235 0.14 -3.93 -20.97
CA ILE A 235 1.05 -2.90 -21.48
C ILE A 235 1.40 -3.24 -22.91
N GLU A 236 1.20 -2.29 -23.80
CA GLU A 236 1.57 -2.36 -25.20
C GLU A 236 2.59 -1.26 -25.51
N THR A 237 3.60 -1.61 -26.31
CA THR A 237 4.63 -0.66 -26.74
C THR A 237 4.75 -0.66 -28.26
N THR A 238 4.77 0.52 -28.85
CA THR A 238 4.99 0.73 -30.29
C THR A 238 6.31 1.47 -30.50
N ARG A 239 7.24 0.91 -31.27
CA ARG A 239 8.48 1.58 -31.63
C ARG A 239 8.20 2.64 -32.71
N LEU A 240 8.35 3.92 -32.37
CA LEU A 240 8.13 5.04 -33.29
C LEU A 240 9.40 5.45 -34.05
N ALA A 241 10.58 5.25 -33.44
CA ALA A 241 11.89 5.50 -34.02
C ALA A 241 12.93 4.58 -33.36
N PRO A 242 14.19 4.51 -33.85
CA PRO A 242 15.23 3.64 -33.28
C PRO A 242 15.41 3.77 -31.75
N ASN A 243 15.28 5.00 -31.24
CA ASN A 243 15.44 5.36 -29.82
C ASN A 243 14.14 5.86 -29.16
N VAL A 244 12.99 5.67 -29.79
CA VAL A 244 11.69 6.17 -29.29
C VAL A 244 10.64 5.06 -29.33
N LEU A 245 10.02 4.80 -28.17
CA LEU A 245 8.84 3.96 -28.04
C LEU A 245 7.67 4.75 -27.46
N ALA A 246 6.46 4.38 -27.86
CA ALA A 246 5.22 4.85 -27.27
C ALA A 246 4.57 3.71 -26.50
N GLY A 247 4.22 3.93 -25.23
CA GLY A 247 3.38 3.00 -24.46
C GLY A 247 1.91 3.39 -24.53
N ASN A 248 1.01 2.41 -24.44
CA ASN A 248 -0.41 2.66 -24.27
C ASN A 248 -0.75 3.30 -22.90
N THR A 249 -2.00 3.70 -22.73
CA THR A 249 -2.55 4.03 -21.41
C THR A 249 -2.93 2.72 -20.70
N ILE A 250 -2.53 2.56 -19.44
CA ILE A 250 -3.02 1.46 -18.62
C ILE A 250 -4.04 1.94 -17.60
N LYS A 251 -5.14 1.21 -17.48
CA LYS A 251 -6.07 1.39 -16.38
C LYS A 251 -5.66 0.55 -15.17
N ILE A 252 -5.65 1.19 -14.01
CA ILE A 252 -5.46 0.55 -12.71
C ILE A 252 -6.57 0.99 -11.76
N LYS A 253 -6.95 0.10 -10.85
CA LYS A 253 -8.02 0.35 -9.88
C LYS A 253 -7.66 -0.26 -8.55
N GLU A 254 -8.19 0.26 -7.46
CA GLU A 254 -7.95 -0.34 -6.15
C GLU A 254 -8.38 -1.81 -6.08
N ALA A 255 -7.54 -2.61 -5.44
CA ALA A 255 -7.77 -4.03 -5.25
C ALA A 255 -9.01 -4.24 -4.36
N TYR A 256 -9.96 -5.01 -4.87
CA TYR A 256 -11.14 -5.43 -4.13
C TYR A 256 -11.65 -6.74 -4.72
N MET A 257 -11.76 -7.78 -3.90
CA MET A 257 -12.54 -8.95 -4.27
C MET A 257 -14.03 -8.69 -4.01
N ILE A 258 -14.82 -8.78 -5.07
CA ILE A 258 -16.27 -8.94 -4.95
C ILE A 258 -16.46 -10.35 -4.36
N GLU A 259 -16.94 -10.44 -3.12
CA GLU A 259 -17.43 -11.70 -2.56
C GLU A 259 -18.47 -12.28 -3.55
N GLY A 260 -18.11 -13.38 -4.21
CA GLY A 260 -18.89 -13.88 -5.34
C GLY A 260 -18.19 -14.95 -6.17
N LYS A 261 -17.59 -15.95 -5.53
CA LYS A 261 -17.49 -17.33 -6.04
C LYS A 261 -17.67 -18.32 -4.90
#